data_AF-A0A520D3B6-F1
#
_entry.id   AF-A0A520D3B6-F1
#
_cell.length_a   1.000
_cell.length_b   1.000
_cell.length_c   1.000
_cell.angle_alpha   90.00
_cell.angle_beta   90.00
_cell.angle_gamma   90.00
#
_symmetry.space_group_name_H-M   'P 1'
#
loop_
_entity.id
_entity.type
_entity.pdbx_description
1 polymer ?
#
loop_
_entity_poly.entity_id
_entity_poly.type
_entity_poly.pdbx_seq_one_letter_code
_entity_poly.pdbx_strand_id
1 'polypeptide(L)' 'MAPLIADELKNHISKFTDGKGFIITDHYYRQILAISTRIVLINNGCNYVINNVDDLILNGYLPFLE' A
#
# COMPACT_ATOMS: atom_id res chain seq x y z
N MET A 1 -12.91 1.62 7.90
CA MET A 1 -13.74 2.45 7.00
C MET A 1 -14.72 1.54 6.28
N ALA A 2 -15.92 2.00 5.91
CA ALA A 2 -16.87 1.17 5.16
C ALA A 2 -16.24 0.76 3.80
N PRO A 3 -16.27 -0.52 3.40
CA PRO A 3 -15.59 -0.99 2.18
C PRO A 3 -15.94 -0.19 0.92
N LEU A 4 -17.20 0.21 0.79
CA LEU A 4 -17.70 1.03 -0.31
C LEU A 4 -16.98 2.38 -0.44
N ILE A 5 -16.72 3.05 0.69
CA ILE A 5 -16.05 4.35 0.71
C ILE A 5 -14.59 4.19 0.28
N ALA A 6 -13.93 3.11 0.71
CA ALA A 6 -12.55 2.83 0.30
C ALA A 6 -12.47 2.56 -1.22
N ASP A 7 -13.44 1.82 -1.79
CA ASP A 7 -13.51 1.57 -3.22
C ASP A 7 -13.74 2.83 -4.04
N GLU A 8 -14.67 3.69 -3.61
CA GLU A 8 -14.91 4.97 -4.27
C GLU A 8 -13.68 5.88 -4.18
N LEU A 9 -13.06 5.99 -3.00
CA LEU A 9 -11.84 6.77 -2.81
C LEU A 9 -10.71 6.34 -3.76
N LYS A 10 -10.51 5.03 -3.94
CA LYS A 10 -9.51 4.49 -4.90
C LYS A 10 -9.80 4.95 -6.33
N ASN A 11 -11.06 4.93 -6.75
CA ASN A 11 -11.46 5.41 -8.08
C ASN A 11 -11.17 6.90 -8.25
N HIS A 12 -11.41 7.70 -7.22
CA HIS A 12 -11.05 9.12 -7.25
C HIS A 12 -9.54 9.33 -7.33
N ILE A 13 -8.76 8.64 -6.51
CA ILE A 13 -7.30 8.73 -6.53
C ILE A 13 -6.78 8.41 -7.93
N SER A 14 -7.22 7.29 -8.52
CA SER A 14 -6.82 6.86 -9.87
C SER A 14 -7.14 7.89 -10.95
N LYS A 15 -8.23 8.64 -10.84
CA LYS A 15 -8.60 9.69 -11.81
C LYS A 15 -7.69 10.92 -11.76
N PHE A 16 -7.03 11.16 -10.63
CA PHE A 16 -6.23 12.37 -10.41
C PHE A 16 -4.71 12.08 -10.34
N THR A 17 -4.28 10.83 -10.53
CA THR A 17 -2.85 10.45 -10.44
C THR A 17 -1.95 11.19 -11.42
N ASP A 18 -2.47 11.53 -12.60
CA ASP A 18 -1.69 12.15 -13.66
C ASP A 18 -1.35 13.63 -13.36
N GLY A 19 -2.17 14.27 -12.52
CA GLY A 19 -2.02 15.69 -12.15
C GLY A 19 -1.56 15.93 -10.71
N LYS A 20 -1.50 14.88 -9.87
CA LYS A 20 -1.20 15.01 -8.45
C LYS A 20 -0.63 13.73 -7.86
N GLY A 21 0.42 13.87 -7.05
CA GLY A 21 0.91 12.79 -6.19
C GLY A 21 0.06 12.58 -4.93
N PHE A 22 -0.16 11.33 -4.56
CA PHE A 22 -0.86 10.94 -3.33
C PHE A 22 0.09 10.19 -2.41
N ILE A 23 0.07 10.54 -1.12
CA ILE A 23 0.67 9.75 -0.04
C ILE A 23 -0.48 9.13 0.73
N ILE A 24 -0.52 7.81 0.78
CA ILE A 24 -1.61 7.03 1.37
C ILE A 24 -0.99 6.10 2.40
N THR A 25 -1.60 6.05 3.59
CA THR A 25 -1.24 5.13 4.65
C THR A 25 -2.53 4.51 5.19
N ASP A 26 -2.52 3.19 5.35
CA ASP A 26 -3.64 2.40 5.88
C ASP A 26 -3.07 1.12 6.51
N HIS A 27 -3.88 0.47 7.34
CA HIS A 27 -3.62 -0.86 7.88
C HIS A 27 -3.90 -1.98 6.87
N TYR A 28 -4.79 -1.77 5.90
CA TYR A 28 -5.13 -2.77 4.89
C TYR A 28 -4.12 -2.78 3.72
N TYR A 29 -2.97 -3.42 3.93
CA TYR A 29 -1.84 -3.42 2.98
C TYR A 29 -2.22 -3.82 1.55
N ARG A 30 -3.16 -4.76 1.37
CA ARG A 30 -3.59 -5.21 0.03
C ARG A 30 -4.19 -4.08 -0.80
N GLN A 31 -4.89 -3.14 -0.16
CA GLN A 31 -5.46 -2.01 -0.86
C GLN A 31 -4.39 -1.02 -1.28
N ILE A 32 -3.40 -0.76 -0.41
CA ILE A 32 -2.23 0.06 -0.72
C ILE A 32 -1.45 -0.55 -1.89
N LEU A 33 -1.14 -1.85 -1.82
CA LEU A 33 -0.47 -2.58 -2.90
C LEU A 33 -1.17 -2.43 -4.26
N ALA A 34 -2.51 -2.44 -4.27
CA ALA A 34 -3.28 -2.41 -5.51
C ALA A 34 -3.32 -1.04 -6.20
N ILE A 35 -3.13 0.07 -5.48
CA ILE A 35 -3.33 1.43 -6.02
C ILE A 35 -2.05 2.27 -6.05
N SER A 36 -1.03 1.87 -5.31
CA SER A 36 0.19 2.63 -5.18
C SER A 36 1.14 2.38 -6.35
N THR A 37 1.68 3.46 -6.90
CA THR A 37 2.75 3.42 -7.91
C THR A 37 4.13 3.18 -7.28
N ARG A 38 4.28 3.49 -6.00
CA ARG A 38 5.48 3.23 -5.19
C ARG A 38 5.05 2.93 -3.75
N ILE A 39 5.70 1.96 -3.13
CA ILE A 39 5.39 1.51 -1.78
C ILE A 39 6.65 1.54 -0.93
N VAL A 40 6.52 2.08 0.26
CA VAL A 40 7.56 2.10 1.29
C VAL A 40 6.97 1.52 2.56
N LEU A 41 7.53 0.42 3.02
CA LEU A 41 7.24 -0.14 4.33
C LEU A 41 8.12 0.57 5.35
N ILE A 42 7.50 1.06 6.42
CA ILE A 42 8.21 1.55 7.61
C ILE A 42 8.11 0.44 8.65
N ASN A 43 9.21 -0.22 8.95
CA ASN A 43 9.27 -1.28 9.95
C ASN A 43 10.58 -1.21 10.74
N ASN A 44 10.55 -1.48 12.05
CA ASN A 44 11.73 -1.47 12.94
C ASN A 44 12.63 -0.22 12.79
N GLY A 45 12.03 0.96 12.63
CA GLY A 45 12.76 2.22 12.46
C GLY A 45 13.47 2.40 11.11
N CYS A 46 13.24 1.50 10.16
CA CYS A 46 13.83 1.51 8.83
C CYS A 46 12.76 1.61 7.74
N ASN A 47 13.18 2.06 6.55
CA ASN A 47 12.33 2.22 5.38
C ASN A 47 12.75 1.22 4.29
N TYR A 48 11.81 0.40 3.83
CA TYR A 48 12.03 -0.63 2.83
C TYR A 48 11.18 -0.37 1.60
N VAL A 49 11.78 -0.42 0.40
CA VAL A 49 11.01 -0.37 -0.84
C VAL A 49 10.35 -1.72 -1.05
N ILE A 50 9.04 -1.71 -1.29
CA ILE A 50 8.24 -2.92 -1.51
C ILE A 50 7.85 -2.96 -2.98
N ASN A 51 8.30 -3.98 -3.70
CA ASN A 51 7.98 -4.23 -5.10
C ASN A 51 6.94 -5.35 -5.25
N ASN A 52 6.91 -6.29 -4.31
CA ASN A 52 5.97 -7.40 -4.31
C ASN A 52 5.63 -7.85 -2.87
N VAL A 53 4.77 -8.87 -2.75
CA VAL A 53 4.36 -9.40 -1.45
C VAL A 53 5.51 -10.11 -0.74
N ASP A 54 6.45 -10.71 -1.47
CA ASP A 54 7.61 -11.41 -0.89
C ASP A 54 8.51 -10.43 -0.12
N ASP A 55 8.63 -9.18 -0.57
CA ASP A 55 9.34 -8.13 0.16
C ASP A 55 8.68 -7.84 1.52
N LEU A 56 7.35 -7.98 1.64
CA LEU A 56 6.66 -7.81 2.92
C LEU A 56 6.96 -8.97 3.88
N ILE A 57 7.11 -10.19 3.36
CA ILE A 57 7.51 -11.35 4.15
C ILE A 57 8.97 -11.20 4.58
N LEU A 58 9.86 -10.87 3.65
CA LEU A 58 11.29 -10.67 3.87
C LEU A 58 11.54 -9.61 4.96
N ASN A 59 10.79 -8.52 4.94
CA ASN A 59 10.92 -7.44 5.92
C ASN A 59 10.08 -7.66 7.19
N GLY A 60 9.54 -8.86 7.40
CA GLY A 60 8.86 -9.28 8.63
C GLY A 60 7.51 -8.58 8.89
N TYR A 61 6.89 -8.01 7.86
CA TYR A 61 5.54 -7.44 7.97
C TYR A 61 4.46 -8.51 7.83
N LEU A 62 4.68 -9.51 6.97
CA LEU A 62 3.85 -10.70 6.85
C LEU A 62 4.58 -11.94 7.39
N PRO A 63 3.86 -12.93 7.96
CA PRO A 63 4.47 -14.20 8.31
C PRO A 63 4.90 -14.96 7.05
N PHE A 64 5.89 -15.84 7.20
CA PHE A 64 6.18 -16.85 6.18
C PHE A 64 4.97 -17.79 6.09
N LEU A 65 4.42 -17.98 4.89
CA LEU A 65 3.42 -19.01 4.67
C LEU A 65 4.15 -20.35 4.68
N GLU A 66 3.81 -21.24 5.62
CA GLU A 66 4.23 -22.65 5.62
C GLU A 66 3.65 -23.40 4.42
#